data_AF-A0A7R8D6N4-F1
#
_entry.id   AF-A0A7R8D6N4-F1
#
_cell.length_a   1.000
_cell.length_b   1.000
_cell.length_c   1.000
_cell.angle_alpha   90.00
_cell.angle_beta   90.00
_cell.angle_gamma   90.00
#
_symmetry.space_group_name_H-M   'P 1'
#
loop_
_entity.id
_entity.type
_entity.pdbx_description
1 polymer ?
#
loop_
_entity_poly.entity_id
_entity_poly.type
_entity_poly.pdbx_seq_one_letter_code
_entity_poly.pdbx_strand_id
1 'polypeptide(L)'
;MCPIYEVVSSEDPTRGRYVLALRDIKAGEIVVKDEPFVVVPSMKSLPVCIQCFKSYAMKEIPKCDSCGFPLCEEKEECDSLKLFDHKKEECEVLSKIGAKPIFVNNTISPLYMAIGKIQFHLLI
;
A
#
# COMPACT_ATOMS: atom_id res chain seq x y z
N MET A 1 2.22 27.22 5.22
CA MET A 1 2.39 27.43 3.76
C MET A 1 0.99 27.58 3.18
N CYS A 2 0.68 28.66 2.46
CA CYS A 2 -0.63 28.80 1.84
C CYS A 2 -0.81 27.71 0.77
N PRO A 3 -1.98 27.06 0.66
CA PRO A 3 -2.19 26.04 -0.35
C PRO A 3 -2.12 26.67 -1.75
N ILE A 4 -1.52 25.95 -2.72
CA ILE A 4 -1.39 26.40 -4.12
C ILE A 4 -2.72 26.23 -4.86
N TYR A 5 -3.64 25.46 -4.27
CA TYR A 5 -4.91 25.11 -4.84
C TYR A 5 -6.03 25.15 -3.78
N GLU A 6 -7.26 25.18 -4.25
CA GLU A 6 -8.46 24.95 -3.44
C GLU A 6 -9.32 23.83 -4.03
N VAL A 7 -10.11 23.17 -3.19
CA VAL A 7 -11.08 22.16 -3.63
C VAL A 7 -12.44 22.83 -3.81
N VAL A 8 -12.99 22.77 -5.01
CA VAL A 8 -14.25 23.41 -5.41
C VAL A 8 -15.26 22.34 -5.80
N SER A 9 -16.53 22.55 -5.47
CA SER A 9 -17.63 21.71 -5.94
C SER A 9 -18.19 22.27 -7.24
N SER A 10 -18.39 21.44 -8.26
CA SER A 10 -19.01 21.90 -9.51
C SER A 10 -20.51 22.14 -9.33
N GLU A 11 -21.02 23.15 -10.03
CA GLU A 11 -22.46 23.38 -10.21
C GLU A 11 -23.06 22.42 -11.26
N ASP A 12 -22.24 21.90 -12.18
CA ASP A 12 -22.65 20.89 -13.15
C ASP A 12 -22.80 19.54 -12.43
N PRO A 13 -24.01 18.95 -12.36
CA PRO A 13 -24.24 17.70 -11.63
C PRO A 13 -23.51 16.49 -12.24
N THR A 14 -23.01 16.61 -13.47
CA THR A 14 -22.17 15.57 -14.11
C THR A 14 -20.71 15.64 -13.66
N ARG A 15 -20.31 16.72 -12.97
CA ARG A 15 -18.95 16.97 -12.49
C ARG A 15 -18.93 17.02 -10.97
N GLY A 16 -18.05 16.22 -10.35
CA GLY A 16 -17.88 16.20 -8.89
C GLY A 16 -17.05 17.36 -8.36
N ARG A 17 -16.30 17.10 -7.28
CA ARG A 17 -15.29 18.04 -6.76
C ARG A 17 -14.06 18.07 -7.66
N TYR A 18 -13.45 19.23 -7.79
CA TYR A 18 -12.21 19.44 -8.54
C TYR A 18 -11.27 20.38 -7.79
N VAL A 19 -10.02 20.43 -8.25
CA VAL A 19 -8.97 21.25 -7.67
C VAL A 19 -8.71 22.45 -8.57
N LEU A 20 -8.78 23.66 -8.02
CA LEU A 20 -8.54 24.92 -8.73
C LEU A 20 -7.20 25.51 -8.30
N ALA A 21 -6.35 25.88 -9.26
CA ALA A 21 -5.10 26.58 -8.96
C ALA A 21 -5.39 28.02 -8.54
N LEU A 22 -4.79 28.47 -7.42
CA LEU A 22 -4.98 29.83 -6.88
C LEU A 22 -4.02 30.86 -7.49
N ARG A 23 -3.08 30.40 -8.33
CA ARG A 23 -2.10 31.21 -9.07
C ARG A 23 -1.50 30.41 -10.22
N ASP A 24 -0.70 31.07 -11.05
CA ASP A 24 0.11 30.39 -12.07
C ASP A 24 1.08 29.39 -11.45
N ILE A 25 1.20 28.22 -12.09
CA ILE A 25 2.07 27.10 -11.69
C ILE A 25 3.22 27.02 -12.69
N LYS A 26 4.46 26.99 -12.19
CA LYS A 26 5.64 26.87 -13.06
C LYS A 26 5.85 25.42 -13.50
N ALA A 27 6.45 25.23 -14.67
CA ALA A 27 6.84 23.89 -15.12
C ALA A 27 7.79 23.23 -14.11
N GLY A 28 7.48 21.99 -13.73
CA GLY A 28 8.24 21.22 -12.74
C GLY A 28 7.93 21.56 -11.27
N GLU A 29 6.99 22.46 -10.99
CA GLU A 29 6.57 22.78 -9.64
C GLU A 29 5.71 21.67 -9.02
N ILE A 30 5.97 21.34 -7.75
CA ILE A 30 5.14 20.38 -6.99
C ILE A 30 3.86 21.09 -6.53
N VAL A 31 2.73 20.70 -7.11
CA VAL A 31 1.40 21.26 -6.79
C VAL A 31 0.78 20.55 -5.59
N VAL A 32 0.91 19.22 -5.53
CA VAL A 32 0.39 18.37 -4.46
C VAL A 32 1.46 17.35 -4.10
N LYS A 33 1.66 17.14 -2.81
CA LYS A 33 2.42 16.02 -2.27
C LYS A 33 1.64 15.52 -1.06
N ASP A 34 1.38 14.23 -1.02
CA ASP A 34 0.68 13.59 0.07
C ASP A 34 1.32 12.24 0.37
N GLU A 35 1.18 11.79 1.60
CA GLU A 35 1.56 10.43 1.98
C GLU A 35 0.37 9.49 1.73
N PRO A 36 0.60 8.29 1.19
CA PRO A 36 -0.49 7.38 0.88
C PRO A 36 -1.18 6.94 2.17
N PHE A 37 -2.52 6.94 2.16
CA PHE A 37 -3.29 6.44 3.30
C PHE A 37 -3.12 4.93 3.49
N VAL A 38 -3.08 4.14 2.41
CA VAL A 38 -2.90 2.69 2.44
C VAL A 38 -2.00 2.28 1.28
N VAL A 39 -1.10 1.31 1.51
CA VAL A 39 -0.23 0.76 0.45
C VAL A 39 -0.30 -0.75 0.47
N VAL A 40 -0.74 -1.33 -0.64
CA VAL A 40 -1.02 -2.76 -0.72
C VAL A 40 -0.40 -3.40 -1.94
N PRO A 41 -0.02 -4.69 -1.85
CA PRO A 41 0.44 -5.41 -3.03
C PRO A 41 -0.66 -5.45 -4.08
N SER A 42 -0.28 -5.27 -5.34
CA SER A 42 -1.24 -5.39 -6.44
C SER A 42 -1.76 -6.82 -6.54
N MET A 43 -3.04 -6.95 -6.83
CA MET A 43 -3.67 -8.22 -7.19
C MET A 43 -3.16 -8.82 -8.50
N LYS A 44 -2.23 -8.16 -9.19
CA LYS A 44 -1.58 -8.71 -10.38
C LYS A 44 -0.07 -8.78 -10.21
N SER A 45 0.45 -8.52 -9.01
CA SER A 45 1.89 -8.59 -8.77
C SER A 45 2.34 -10.04 -8.64
N LEU A 46 3.63 -10.24 -8.93
CA LEU A 46 4.39 -11.37 -8.43
C LEU A 46 4.36 -11.39 -6.88
N PRO A 47 4.81 -12.49 -6.25
CA PRO A 47 5.02 -12.51 -4.81
C PRO A 47 5.98 -11.37 -4.41
N VAL A 48 5.53 -10.50 -3.52
CA VAL A 48 6.27 -9.32 -3.05
C VAL A 48 6.20 -9.30 -1.53
N CYS A 49 7.20 -8.71 -0.89
CA CYS A 49 7.13 -8.38 0.53
C CYS A 49 5.90 -7.49 0.78
N ILE A 50 5.07 -7.83 1.78
CA ILE A 50 3.88 -7.04 2.09
C ILE A 50 4.17 -5.68 2.76
N GLN A 51 5.41 -5.48 3.20
CA GLN A 51 5.85 -4.22 3.84
C GLN A 51 6.59 -3.30 2.86
N CYS A 52 7.58 -3.81 2.12
CA CYS A 52 8.41 -2.98 1.22
C CYS A 52 8.12 -3.18 -0.27
N PHE A 53 7.19 -4.07 -0.64
CA PHE A 53 6.79 -4.37 -2.03
C PHE A 53 7.92 -4.86 -2.95
N LYS A 54 9.09 -5.19 -2.40
CA LYS A 54 10.19 -5.81 -3.14
C LYS A 54 9.72 -7.16 -3.68
N SER A 55 9.88 -7.37 -4.99
CA SER A 55 9.50 -8.61 -5.66
C SER A 55 10.48 -9.73 -5.37
N TYR A 56 9.95 -10.92 -5.08
CA TYR A 56 10.72 -12.15 -5.04
C TYR A 56 10.70 -12.76 -6.44
N ALA A 57 11.80 -12.61 -7.18
CA ALA A 57 11.97 -13.24 -8.49
C ALA A 57 12.34 -14.74 -8.39
N MET A 58 12.57 -15.25 -7.18
CA MET A 58 13.12 -16.59 -6.91
C MET A 58 12.05 -17.65 -6.63
N LYS A 59 12.47 -18.92 -6.71
CA LYS A 59 11.65 -20.11 -6.38
C LYS A 59 11.18 -20.14 -4.91
N GLU A 60 11.90 -19.48 -4.02
CA GLU A 60 11.59 -19.45 -2.59
C GLU A 60 11.18 -18.04 -2.17
N ILE A 61 10.05 -17.96 -1.50
CA ILE A 61 9.44 -16.72 -1.03
C ILE A 61 9.58 -16.74 0.49
N PRO A 62 10.39 -15.86 1.08
CA PRO A 62 10.51 -15.78 2.52
C PRO A 62 9.17 -15.34 3.11
N LYS A 63 8.80 -15.93 4.24
CA LYS A 63 7.49 -15.75 4.87
C LYS A 63 7.67 -15.38 6.33
N CYS A 64 6.78 -14.55 6.82
CA CYS A 64 6.64 -14.30 8.25
C CYS A 64 6.30 -15.60 8.98
N ASP A 65 7.12 -16.01 9.94
CA ASP A 65 6.92 -17.26 10.71
C ASP A 65 5.58 -17.31 11.44
N SER A 66 5.04 -16.16 11.82
CA SER A 66 3.80 -16.06 12.60
C SER A 66 2.53 -16.19 11.74
N CYS A 67 2.47 -15.51 10.59
CA CYS A 67 1.24 -15.44 9.77
C CYS A 67 1.37 -16.15 8.40
N GLY A 68 2.60 -16.41 7.94
CA GLY A 68 2.88 -17.08 6.66
C GLY A 68 2.80 -16.19 5.42
N PHE A 69 2.58 -14.89 5.57
CA PHE A 69 2.62 -13.95 4.43
C PHE A 69 4.06 -13.58 4.04
N PRO A 70 4.30 -13.21 2.76
CA PRO A 70 5.63 -12.84 2.29
C PRO A 70 6.20 -11.62 3.02
N LEU A 71 7.39 -11.78 3.58
CA LEU A 71 8.08 -10.75 4.34
C LEU A 71 9.59 -10.96 4.16
N CYS A 72 10.37 -9.88 4.03
CA CYS A 72 11.82 -10.03 4.00
C CYS A 72 12.31 -10.65 5.30
N GLU A 73 13.37 -11.44 5.19
CA GLU A 73 14.02 -12.07 6.35
C GLU A 73 14.72 -11.03 7.22
N GLU A 74 15.45 -10.13 6.58
CA GLU A 74 16.14 -9.02 7.24
C GLU A 74 15.24 -7.79 7.30
N LYS A 75 15.13 -7.19 8.49
CA LYS A 75 14.25 -6.04 8.75
C LYS A 75 14.74 -4.79 8.01
N GLU A 76 16.05 -4.64 7.89
CA GLU A 76 16.73 -3.55 7.21
C GLU A 76 16.31 -3.47 5.73
N GLU A 77 15.97 -4.60 5.09
CA GLU A 77 15.40 -4.60 3.73
C GLU A 77 14.00 -4.00 3.66
N CYS A 78 13.25 -4.06 4.76
CA CYS A 78 11.88 -3.54 4.87
C CYS A 78 11.81 -2.09 5.36
N ASP A 79 12.90 -1.52 5.90
CA ASP A 79 12.94 -0.14 6.43
C ASP A 79 12.92 0.95 5.34
N SER A 80 12.93 0.56 4.06
CA SER A 80 12.86 1.47 2.91
C SER A 80 11.53 2.21 2.80
N LEU A 81 10.43 1.61 3.28
CA LEU A 81 9.11 2.22 3.33
C LEU A 81 8.61 2.20 4.79
N LYS A 82 8.94 3.25 5.55
CA LYS A 82 8.51 3.43 6.96
C LYS A 82 7.03 3.81 7.11
N LEU A 83 6.19 3.34 6.20
CA LEU A 83 4.76 3.67 6.17
C LEU A 83 3.94 2.78 7.11
N PHE A 84 4.40 1.55 7.36
CA PHE A 84 3.64 0.53 8.09
C PHE A 84 4.56 -0.58 8.62
N ASP A 85 4.31 -1.09 9.83
CA ASP A 85 5.06 -2.23 10.41
C ASP A 85 4.16 -3.47 10.51
N HIS A 86 4.34 -4.41 9.57
CA HIS A 86 3.53 -5.62 9.50
C HIS A 86 3.47 -6.38 10.82
N LYS A 87 4.64 -6.55 11.47
CA LYS A 87 4.77 -7.36 12.68
C LYS A 87 3.97 -6.78 13.84
N LYS A 88 3.82 -5.46 13.91
CA LYS A 88 3.11 -4.77 14.99
C LYS A 88 1.63 -4.61 14.74
N GLU A 89 1.24 -4.40 13.50
CA GLU A 89 -0.08 -3.85 13.19
C GLU A 89 -1.06 -4.91 12.69
N GLU A 90 -0.70 -5.67 11.64
CA GLU A 90 -1.63 -6.63 11.02
C GLU A 90 -1.28 -8.12 11.25
N CYS A 91 -0.06 -8.42 11.71
CA CYS A 91 0.42 -9.80 11.83
C CYS A 91 -0.47 -10.65 12.73
N GLU A 92 -0.88 -10.13 13.88
CA GLU A 92 -1.77 -10.85 14.81
C GLU A 92 -3.11 -11.22 14.16
N VAL A 93 -3.71 -10.28 13.41
CA VAL A 93 -4.98 -10.50 12.71
C VAL A 93 -4.81 -11.57 11.64
N LEU A 94 -3.75 -11.45 10.82
CA LEU A 94 -3.46 -12.42 9.76
C LEU A 94 -3.16 -13.82 10.30
N SER A 95 -2.43 -13.92 11.42
CA SER A 95 -2.18 -15.17 12.12
C SER A 95 -3.49 -15.82 12.61
N LYS A 96 -4.43 -15.04 13.16
CA LYS A 96 -5.73 -15.55 13.63
C LYS A 96 -6.63 -16.02 12.49
N ILE A 97 -6.60 -15.34 11.34
CA ILE A 97 -7.36 -15.76 10.16
C ILE A 97 -6.87 -17.13 9.65
N GLY A 98 -5.57 -17.40 9.75
CA GLY A 98 -4.97 -18.69 9.38
C GLY A 98 -4.90 -18.96 7.87
N ALA A 99 -5.47 -18.09 7.03
CA ALA A 99 -5.38 -18.16 5.58
C ALA A 99 -3.99 -17.70 5.12
N LYS A 100 -3.25 -18.58 4.44
CA LYS A 100 -1.88 -18.33 3.97
C LYS A 100 -1.86 -18.18 2.46
N PRO A 101 -1.13 -17.20 1.91
CA PRO A 101 -1.00 -17.06 0.48
C PRO A 101 -0.19 -18.22 -0.12
N ILE A 102 -0.74 -18.81 -1.18
CA ILE A 102 -0.10 -19.87 -1.95
C ILE A 102 0.31 -19.26 -3.29
N PHE A 103 1.59 -19.39 -3.61
CA PHE A 103 2.16 -18.93 -4.86
C PHE A 103 2.70 -20.16 -5.60
N VAL A 104 2.04 -20.57 -6.68
CA VAL A 104 2.48 -21.68 -7.54
C VAL A 104 2.84 -21.08 -8.90
N ASN A 105 4.03 -21.33 -9.44
CA ASN A 105 4.43 -20.80 -10.75
C ASN A 105 4.20 -19.27 -10.89
N ASN A 106 4.52 -18.47 -9.88
CA ASN A 106 4.28 -17.03 -9.87
C ASN A 106 2.80 -16.61 -9.98
N THR A 107 1.86 -17.48 -9.60
CA THR A 107 0.44 -17.11 -9.55
C THR A 107 0.16 -16.06 -8.48
N ILE A 108 -0.72 -15.13 -8.83
CA ILE A 108 -1.33 -14.15 -7.94
C ILE A 108 -2.05 -14.85 -6.78
N SER A 109 -1.86 -14.38 -5.55
CA SER A 109 -2.67 -14.78 -4.41
C SER A 109 -3.79 -13.76 -4.16
N PRO A 110 -5.08 -14.16 -4.20
CA PRO A 110 -6.19 -13.25 -3.93
C PRO A 110 -6.19 -12.65 -2.52
N LEU A 111 -5.44 -13.26 -1.60
CA LEU A 111 -5.33 -12.85 -0.21
C LEU A 111 -4.62 -11.50 -0.03
N TYR A 112 -3.94 -10.97 -1.05
CA TYR A 112 -3.42 -9.61 -1.00
C TYR A 112 -4.52 -8.54 -0.89
N MET A 113 -5.76 -8.80 -1.32
CA MET A 113 -6.87 -7.86 -1.05
C MET A 113 -7.22 -7.76 0.43
N ALA A 114 -6.96 -8.80 1.23
CA ALA A 114 -7.29 -8.78 2.65
C ALA A 114 -6.39 -7.79 3.40
N ILE A 115 -5.12 -7.66 2.99
CA ILE A 115 -4.14 -6.73 3.56
C ILE A 115 -4.65 -5.30 3.48
N GLY A 116 -5.16 -4.88 2.32
CA GLY A 116 -5.64 -3.50 2.16
C GLY A 116 -6.83 -3.13 3.02
N LYS A 117 -7.72 -4.09 3.29
CA LYS A 117 -8.83 -3.87 4.21
C LYS A 117 -8.34 -3.75 5.64
N ILE A 118 -7.35 -4.54 6.03
CA ILE A 118 -6.78 -4.53 7.38
C ILE A 118 -6.03 -3.22 7.61
N GLN A 119 -5.13 -2.84 6.71
CA GLN A 119 -4.42 -1.56 6.79
C GLN A 119 -5.36 -0.37 6.81
N PHE A 120 -6.40 -0.36 5.97
CA PHE A 120 -7.41 0.70 6.01
C PHE A 120 -8.10 0.80 7.37
N HIS A 121 -8.44 -0.34 7.99
CA HIS A 121 -9.14 -0.36 9.27
C HIS A 121 -8.24 -0.04 10.48
N LEU A 122 -6.93 -0.24 10.37
CA LEU A 122 -5.96 0.06 11.44
C LEU A 122 -5.59 1.56 11.49
N LEU A 123 -5.92 2.33 10.45
CA LEU A 123 -5.59 3.76 10.33
C LEU A 123 -6.79 4.71 10.57
N ILE A 124 -7.97 4.17 10.94
CA ILE A 124 -9.18 4.92 11.33
C ILE A 124 -9.57 4.57 12.76
#